data_AF-X1MM50-F1
#
_entry.id   AF-X1MM50-F1
#
_cell.length_a   1.000
_cell.length_b   1.000
_cell.length_c   1.000
_cell.angle_alpha   90.00
_cell.angle_beta   90.00
_cell.angle_gamma   90.00
#
_symmetry.space_group_name_H-M   'P 1'
#
loop_
_entity.id
_entity.type
_entity.pdbx_description
1 polymer ?
#
loop_
_entity_poly.entity_id
_entity_poly.type
_entity_poly.pdbx_seq_one_letter_code
_entity_poly.pdbx_strand_id
1 'polypeptide(L)'
;MRKFIAIILVVIFPYCLCYGKGAGSTAAQFLCIQPGARPSGMGEVHVSVIGDGNSLYWNPAGLGYLDNAEICFTHMVYFQELNYNFISYCKPFSDLGTFSIGGITLYSGDIPKTSEDTLGNYVDTGETFTTLETAVIFGWGKKINSKLS
;
A
#
# COMPACT_ATOMS: atom_id res chain seq x y z
N MET A 1 10.18 29.96 21.34
CA MET A 1 9.32 29.38 20.28
C MET A 1 9.83 28.03 19.77
N ARG A 2 11.11 27.87 19.37
CA ARG A 2 11.67 26.56 18.92
C ARG A 2 11.57 25.42 19.96
N LYS A 3 11.70 25.73 21.26
CA LYS A 3 11.59 24.74 22.35
C LYS A 3 10.16 24.24 22.59
N PHE A 4 9.15 25.07 22.31
CA PHE A 4 7.73 24.68 22.45
C PHE A 4 7.29 23.74 21.32
N ILE A 5 7.81 23.93 20.09
CA ILE A 5 7.55 23.04 18.95
C ILE A 5 8.15 21.64 19.20
N ALA A 6 9.34 21.57 19.79
CA ALA A 6 9.98 20.30 20.15
C ALA A 6 9.18 19.53 21.22
N ILE A 7 8.59 20.25 22.19
CA ILE A 7 7.77 19.64 23.25
C ILE A 7 6.44 19.13 22.68
N ILE A 8 5.83 19.84 21.72
CA ILE A 8 4.59 19.40 21.06
C ILE A 8 4.83 18.15 20.20
N LEU A 9 5.97 18.04 19.50
CA LEU A 9 6.33 16.86 18.71
C LEU A 9 6.60 15.61 19.56
N VAL A 10 7.08 15.77 20.80
CA VAL A 10 7.32 14.65 21.73
C VAL A 10 6.02 14.16 22.39
N VAL A 11 5.01 15.02 22.52
CA VAL A 11 3.70 14.66 23.10
C VAL A 11 2.77 13.97 22.07
N ILE A 12 3.04 14.11 20.77
CA ILE A 12 2.31 13.41 19.70
C ILE A 12 2.90 12.01 19.41
N PHE A 13 3.77 11.48 20.27
CA PHE A 13 4.10 10.06 20.23
C PHE A 13 3.00 9.31 21.00
N PRO A 14 1.98 8.71 20.36
CA PRO A 14 1.00 7.94 21.10
C PRO A 14 1.75 6.80 21.79
N TYR A 15 1.63 6.75 23.11
CA TYR A 15 1.91 5.54 23.89
C TYR A 15 0.93 4.47 23.43
N CYS A 16 1.21 3.83 22.31
CA CYS A 16 0.50 2.64 21.87
C CYS A 16 1.01 1.49 22.74
N LEU A 17 0.35 1.27 23.87
CA LEU A 17 0.46 0.04 24.66
C LEU A 17 -0.14 -1.10 23.84
N CYS A 18 0.56 -1.53 22.79
CA CYS A 18 0.19 -2.71 22.02
C CYS A 18 0.69 -3.96 22.76
N TYR A 19 -0.24 -4.63 23.44
CA TYR A 19 0.01 -5.93 24.07
C TYR A 19 -0.32 -7.02 23.05
N GLY A 20 0.70 -7.61 22.42
CA GLY A 20 0.54 -8.74 21.49
C GLY A 20 0.90 -10.07 22.16
N LYS A 21 -0.09 -10.84 22.60
CA LYS A 21 0.06 -12.28 22.89
C LYS A 21 -0.78 -13.09 21.91
N GLY A 22 -0.13 -13.85 21.03
CA GLY A 22 -0.76 -14.68 19.98
C GLY A 22 -0.03 -14.56 18.64
N ALA A 23 -0.44 -15.30 17.60
CA ALA A 23 0.18 -15.27 16.26
C ALA A 23 0.05 -13.91 15.53
N GLY A 24 -0.60 -12.91 16.14
CA GLY A 24 -0.95 -11.64 15.52
C GLY A 24 -2.08 -11.83 14.49
N SER A 25 -3.15 -11.05 14.59
CA SER A 25 -4.10 -10.92 13.49
C SER A 25 -3.68 -9.74 12.61
N THR A 26 -3.62 -9.95 11.30
CA THR A 26 -3.32 -8.90 10.33
C THR A 26 -4.62 -8.38 9.73
N ALA A 27 -4.96 -7.12 9.98
CA ALA A 27 -6.20 -6.52 9.46
C ALA A 27 -6.11 -6.10 7.98
N ALA A 28 -4.90 -5.92 7.44
CA ALA A 28 -4.67 -5.35 6.10
C ALA A 28 -3.82 -6.28 5.22
N GLN A 29 -4.27 -7.51 5.00
CA GLN A 29 -3.54 -8.51 4.21
C GLN A 29 -3.37 -8.11 2.74
N PHE A 30 -4.27 -7.28 2.20
CA PHE A 30 -4.17 -6.75 0.84
C PHE A 30 -2.88 -5.94 0.59
N LEU A 31 -2.24 -5.41 1.64
CA LEU A 31 -0.96 -4.71 1.54
C LEU A 31 0.21 -5.64 1.18
N CYS A 32 0.03 -6.96 1.31
CA CYS A 32 1.03 -7.95 0.90
C CYS A 32 0.90 -8.37 -0.57
N ILE A 33 -0.16 -7.93 -1.26
CA ILE A 33 -0.33 -8.17 -2.69
C ILE A 33 0.55 -7.18 -3.44
N GLN A 34 1.49 -7.73 -4.21
CA GLN A 34 2.60 -6.97 -4.78
C GLN A 34 2.25 -6.40 -6.16
N PRO A 35 2.32 -5.07 -6.37
CA PRO A 35 2.03 -4.44 -7.64
C PRO A 35 3.23 -4.45 -8.60
N GLY A 36 2.93 -4.23 -9.87
CA GLY A 36 3.89 -4.00 -10.94
C GLY A 36 4.15 -5.24 -11.79
N ALA A 37 3.84 -5.14 -13.09
CA ALA A 37 4.07 -6.24 -14.04
C ALA A 37 5.54 -6.65 -14.16
N ARG A 38 6.48 -5.69 -14.07
CA ARG A 38 7.92 -5.95 -14.07
C ARG A 38 8.37 -6.72 -12.81
N PRO A 39 8.08 -6.25 -11.58
CA PRO A 39 8.29 -7.03 -10.37
C PRO A 39 7.68 -8.44 -10.45
N SER A 40 6.42 -8.57 -10.87
CA SER A 40 5.75 -9.88 -10.99
C SER A 40 6.45 -10.80 -12.00
N GLY A 41 6.89 -10.27 -13.16
CA GLY A 41 7.65 -11.03 -14.15
C GLY A 41 9.04 -11.47 -13.69
N MET A 42 9.61 -10.80 -12.67
CA MET A 42 10.87 -11.17 -12.02
C MET A 42 10.68 -12.17 -10.86
N GLY A 43 9.46 -12.68 -10.66
CA GLY A 43 9.13 -13.57 -9.54
C GLY A 43 9.05 -12.80 -8.22
N GLU A 44 8.52 -11.59 -8.24
CA GLU A 44 8.30 -10.74 -7.05
C GLU A 44 9.61 -10.28 -6.35
N VAL A 45 10.69 -10.18 -7.12
CA VAL A 45 11.99 -9.71 -6.62
C VAL A 45 12.29 -8.32 -7.18
N HIS A 46 11.95 -7.26 -6.41
CA HIS A 46 12.17 -5.86 -6.86
C HIS A 46 12.77 -4.94 -5.80
N VAL A 47 13.08 -5.43 -4.59
CA VAL A 47 13.59 -4.60 -3.48
C VAL A 47 14.89 -3.85 -3.80
N SER A 48 15.76 -4.45 -4.62
CA SER A 48 17.05 -3.89 -5.04
C SER A 48 17.03 -3.25 -6.43
N VAL A 49 15.90 -3.32 -7.14
CA VAL A 49 15.73 -2.66 -8.44
C VAL A 49 15.44 -1.19 -8.18
N ILE A 50 16.24 -0.31 -8.77
CA ILE A 50 16.17 1.13 -8.57
C ILE A 50 15.70 1.84 -9.84
N GLY A 51 15.19 3.07 -9.67
CA GLY A 51 14.92 3.97 -10.79
C GLY A 51 13.59 3.71 -11.51
N ASP A 52 12.56 3.25 -10.79
CA ASP A 52 11.21 3.21 -11.32
C ASP A 52 10.13 3.61 -10.30
N GLY A 53 8.96 3.99 -10.80
CA GLY A 53 7.80 4.36 -9.98
C GLY A 53 7.23 3.26 -9.08
N ASN A 54 7.66 2.00 -9.24
CA ASN A 54 7.29 0.90 -8.33
C ASN A 54 8.02 1.02 -6.97
N SER A 55 9.08 1.81 -6.90
CA SER A 55 9.87 2.04 -5.68
C SER A 55 9.01 2.50 -4.50
N LEU A 56 7.90 3.23 -4.71
CA LEU A 56 7.01 3.63 -3.62
C LEU A 56 6.49 2.43 -2.82
N TYR A 57 6.12 1.34 -3.49
CA TYR A 57 5.64 0.12 -2.83
C TYR A 57 6.80 -0.77 -2.37
N TRP A 58 7.77 -1.01 -3.25
CA TRP A 58 8.79 -2.03 -3.03
C TRP A 58 9.92 -1.60 -2.10
N ASN A 59 10.44 -0.38 -2.29
CA ASN A 59 11.52 0.17 -1.50
C ASN A 59 11.62 1.69 -1.71
N PRO A 60 11.09 2.52 -0.79
CA PRO A 60 11.13 3.97 -0.91
C PRO A 60 12.55 4.56 -1.04
N ALA A 61 13.61 3.85 -0.60
CA ALA A 61 14.99 4.30 -0.83
C ALA A 61 15.36 4.30 -2.33
N GLY A 62 14.70 3.48 -3.16
CA GLY A 62 14.85 3.50 -4.61
C GLY A 62 14.42 4.81 -5.26
N LEU A 63 13.53 5.58 -4.60
CA LEU A 63 13.04 6.86 -5.10
C LEU A 63 14.16 7.89 -5.31
N GLY A 64 15.23 7.83 -4.50
CA GLY A 64 16.36 8.74 -4.63
C GLY A 64 17.16 8.60 -5.92
N TYR A 65 16.90 7.55 -6.70
CA TYR A 65 17.54 7.27 -7.99
C TYR A 65 16.66 7.54 -9.21
N LEU A 66 15.45 8.09 -9.05
CA LEU A 66 14.64 8.53 -10.18
C LEU A 66 15.17 9.83 -10.78
N ASP A 67 15.40 9.83 -12.10
CA ASP A 67 15.83 11.01 -12.85
C ASP A 67 14.65 11.86 -13.35
N ASN A 68 13.48 11.24 -13.57
CA ASN A 68 12.30 11.88 -14.14
C ASN A 68 11.06 11.62 -13.30
N ALA A 69 10.03 12.45 -13.49
CA ALA A 69 8.73 12.17 -12.90
C ALA A 69 8.10 10.95 -13.58
N GLU A 70 7.53 10.05 -12.80
CA GLU A 70 6.96 8.79 -13.28
C GLU A 70 5.59 8.53 -12.64
N ILE A 71 4.68 7.99 -13.44
CA ILE A 71 3.41 7.44 -12.97
C ILE A 71 3.45 5.93 -13.23
N CYS A 72 3.16 5.13 -12.20
CA CYS A 72 2.95 3.70 -12.34
C CYS A 72 1.49 3.36 -12.05
N PHE A 73 0.94 2.44 -12.82
CA PHE A 73 -0.39 1.88 -12.62
C PHE A 73 -0.34 0.37 -12.75
N THR A 74 -1.07 -0.33 -11.89
CA THR A 74 -1.24 -1.78 -11.94
C THR A 74 -2.70 -2.11 -11.68
N HIS A 75 -3.24 -3.03 -12.48
CA HIS A 75 -4.53 -3.66 -12.25
C HIS A 75 -4.32 -5.18 -12.30
N MET A 76 -4.82 -5.89 -11.30
CA MET A 76 -4.75 -7.35 -11.19
C MET A 76 -6.12 -7.92 -10.84
N VAL A 77 -6.51 -8.96 -11.57
CA VAL A 77 -7.69 -9.77 -11.23
C VAL A 77 -7.21 -11.02 -10.50
N TYR A 78 -7.56 -11.12 -9.24
CA TYR A 78 -7.31 -12.25 -8.35
C TYR A 78 -8.46 -13.26 -8.38
N PHE A 79 -8.30 -14.35 -7.64
CA PHE A 79 -9.32 -15.39 -7.49
C PHE A 79 -10.66 -14.80 -6.99
N GLN A 80 -11.77 -15.36 -7.47
CA GLN A 80 -13.15 -14.92 -7.13
C GLN A 80 -13.42 -13.43 -7.38
N GLU A 81 -12.98 -12.90 -8.54
CA GLU A 81 -13.27 -11.53 -8.96
C GLU A 81 -12.78 -10.46 -7.98
N LEU A 82 -11.75 -10.77 -7.19
CA LEU A 82 -11.04 -9.76 -6.42
C LEU A 82 -10.20 -8.91 -7.35
N ASN A 83 -10.42 -7.60 -7.33
CA ASN A 83 -9.73 -6.64 -8.18
C ASN A 83 -8.78 -5.80 -7.33
N TYR A 84 -7.49 -5.93 -7.60
CA TYR A 84 -6.44 -5.16 -6.95
C TYR A 84 -5.94 -4.07 -7.89
N ASN A 85 -5.83 -2.85 -7.40
CA ASN A 85 -5.26 -1.73 -8.14
C ASN A 85 -4.18 -1.05 -7.32
N PHE A 86 -3.12 -0.64 -7.98
CA PHE A 86 -2.09 0.21 -7.43
C PHE A 86 -1.81 1.35 -8.38
N ILE A 87 -1.65 2.55 -7.83
CA ILE A 87 -1.19 3.72 -8.56
C ILE A 87 -0.11 4.42 -7.74
N SER A 88 0.92 4.90 -8.40
CA SER A 88 1.91 5.79 -7.79
C SER A 88 2.27 6.92 -8.75
N TYR A 89 2.60 8.06 -8.16
CA TYR A 89 3.23 9.18 -8.83
C TYR A 89 4.50 9.54 -8.06
N CYS A 90 5.63 9.62 -8.77
CA CYS A 90 6.93 9.96 -8.22
C CYS A 90 7.42 11.22 -8.92
N LYS A 91 7.90 12.19 -8.14
CA LYS A 91 8.44 13.45 -8.67
C LYS A 91 9.80 13.75 -8.03
N PRO A 92 10.91 13.71 -8.79
CA PRO A 92 12.21 14.15 -8.32
C PRO A 92 12.30 15.67 -8.23
N PHE A 93 13.01 16.15 -7.21
CA PHE A 93 13.37 17.54 -7.00
C PHE A 93 14.87 17.62 -6.75
N SER A 94 15.57 18.47 -7.50
CA SER A 94 17.04 18.48 -7.60
C SER A 94 17.78 18.38 -6.26
N ASP A 95 17.39 19.17 -5.25
CA ASP A 95 18.09 19.23 -3.96
C ASP A 95 17.37 18.49 -2.83
N LEU A 96 16.09 18.16 -3.03
CA LEU A 96 15.22 17.61 -1.98
C LEU A 96 15.05 16.10 -2.10
N GLY A 97 15.49 15.48 -3.20
CA GLY A 97 15.21 14.08 -3.51
C GLY A 97 13.83 13.94 -4.15
N THR A 98 13.29 12.72 -4.11
CA THR A 98 12.06 12.36 -4.80
C THR A 98 10.94 12.19 -3.79
N PHE A 99 9.85 12.91 -4.00
CA PHE A 99 8.60 12.69 -3.28
C PHE A 99 7.69 11.81 -4.11
N SER A 100 6.93 10.97 -3.43
CA SER A 100 5.98 10.09 -4.08
C SER A 100 4.70 9.96 -3.26
N ILE A 101 3.60 9.79 -3.99
CA ILE A 101 2.28 9.51 -3.44
C ILE A 101 1.65 8.40 -4.27
N GLY A 102 0.86 7.55 -3.63
CA GLY A 102 0.16 6.48 -4.31
C GLY A 102 -0.99 5.95 -3.48
N GLY A 103 -1.65 4.95 -4.04
CA GLY A 103 -2.73 4.27 -3.38
C GLY A 103 -2.89 2.84 -3.86
N ILE A 104 -3.47 2.03 -2.99
CA ILE A 104 -3.87 0.66 -3.27
C ILE A 104 -5.38 0.57 -3.05
N THR A 105 -6.08 -0.11 -3.93
CA THR A 105 -7.46 -0.55 -3.69
C THR A 105 -7.57 -2.05 -3.91
N LEU A 106 -8.32 -2.73 -3.05
CA LEU A 106 -8.76 -4.10 -3.27
C LEU A 106 -10.28 -4.11 -3.14
N TYR A 107 -10.98 -4.62 -4.14
CA TYR A 107 -12.43 -4.77 -4.05
C TYR A 107 -12.90 -6.10 -4.62
N SER A 108 -14.03 -6.61 -4.12
CA SER A 108 -14.66 -7.81 -4.66
C SER A 108 -15.61 -7.46 -5.80
N GLY A 109 -15.87 -8.43 -6.67
CA GLY A 109 -17.09 -8.46 -7.45
C GLY A 109 -18.34 -8.61 -6.55
N ASP A 110 -19.48 -8.86 -7.18
CA ASP A 110 -20.75 -9.02 -6.50
C ASP A 110 -20.80 -10.36 -5.75
N ILE A 111 -20.94 -10.30 -4.42
CA ILE A 111 -21.08 -11.49 -3.58
C ILE A 111 -22.56 -11.68 -3.21
N PRO A 112 -23.19 -12.82 -3.56
CA PRO A 112 -24.56 -13.11 -3.15
C PRO A 112 -24.72 -13.15 -1.63
N LYS A 113 -25.77 -12.51 -1.13
CA LYS A 113 -26.07 -12.45 0.31
C LYS A 113 -27.03 -13.58 0.69
N THR A 114 -26.68 -14.29 1.76
CA THR A 114 -27.53 -15.34 2.35
C THR A 114 -28.04 -14.92 3.72
N SER A 115 -29.30 -15.21 4.01
CA SER A 115 -29.90 -15.05 5.35
C SER A 115 -30.30 -16.42 5.91
N GLU A 116 -30.57 -16.49 7.20
CA GLU A 116 -31.09 -17.69 7.86
C GLU A 116 -32.60 -17.53 8.08
N ASP A 117 -33.39 -18.55 7.72
CA ASP A 117 -34.81 -18.62 8.10
C ASP A 117 -34.98 -19.15 9.54
N THR A 118 -36.18 -19.02 10.09
CA THR A 118 -36.62 -19.50 11.41
C THR A 118 -36.30 -20.98 11.68
N LEU A 119 -36.13 -21.78 10.62
CA LEU A 119 -35.76 -23.20 10.66
C LEU A 119 -34.24 -23.46 10.58
N GLY A 120 -33.41 -22.41 10.49
CA GLY A 120 -31.96 -22.51 10.38
C GLY A 120 -31.41 -22.78 8.98
N ASN A 121 -32.26 -22.67 7.94
CA ASN A 121 -31.86 -22.90 6.56
C ASN A 121 -31.31 -21.60 5.95
N TYR A 122 -30.18 -21.70 5.23
CA TYR A 122 -29.67 -20.60 4.41
C TYR A 122 -30.60 -20.36 3.22
N VAL A 123 -31.13 -19.15 3.13
CA VAL A 123 -31.95 -18.66 2.01
C VAL A 123 -31.21 -17.54 1.30
N ASP A 124 -31.19 -17.59 -0.02
CA ASP A 124 -30.69 -16.50 -0.85
C ASP A 124 -31.65 -15.32 -0.73
N THR A 125 -31.11 -14.12 -0.45
CA THR A 125 -31.92 -12.92 -0.33
C THR A 125 -32.15 -12.24 -1.69
N GLY A 126 -31.48 -12.69 -2.76
CA GLY A 126 -31.49 -12.04 -4.07
C GLY A 126 -30.76 -10.68 -4.09
N GLU A 127 -30.02 -10.38 -3.03
CA GLU A 127 -29.21 -9.16 -2.89
C GLU A 127 -27.73 -9.54 -3.01
N THR A 128 -26.91 -8.59 -3.48
CA THR A 128 -25.45 -8.74 -3.48
C THR A 128 -24.80 -7.70 -2.59
N PHE A 129 -23.59 -7.97 -2.13
CA PHE A 129 -22.72 -6.99 -1.49
C PHE A 129 -21.32 -7.03 -2.08
N THR A 130 -20.60 -5.92 -1.95
CA THR A 130 -19.20 -5.79 -2.37
C THR A 130 -18.34 -5.37 -1.20
N THR A 131 -17.06 -5.73 -1.24
CA THR A 131 -16.05 -5.29 -0.27
C THR A 131 -15.13 -4.28 -0.92
N LEU A 132 -14.69 -3.25 -0.18
CA LEU A 132 -13.70 -2.28 -0.64
C LEU A 132 -12.71 -2.00 0.49
N GLU A 133 -11.43 -2.22 0.18
CA GLU A 133 -10.29 -1.86 1.00
C GLU A 133 -9.45 -0.82 0.26
N THR A 134 -8.88 0.13 0.98
CA THR A 134 -8.07 1.20 0.38
C THR A 134 -6.94 1.59 1.30
N ALA A 135 -5.76 1.83 0.73
CA ALA A 135 -4.62 2.44 1.40
C ALA A 135 -4.08 3.61 0.59
N VAL A 136 -3.61 4.64 1.29
CA VAL A 136 -2.87 5.76 0.70
C VAL A 136 -1.44 5.69 1.21
N ILE A 137 -0.48 5.86 0.30
CA ILE A 137 0.95 5.69 0.58
C ILE A 137 1.66 6.98 0.23
N PHE A 138 2.53 7.43 1.13
CA PHE A 138 3.44 8.54 0.90
C PHE A 138 4.87 8.03 1.04
N GLY A 139 5.75 8.46 0.15
CA GLY A 139 7.14 8.05 0.13
C GLY A 139 8.05 9.22 -0.16
N TRP A 140 9.26 9.13 0.38
CA TRP A 140 10.34 10.05 0.07
C TRP A 140 11.66 9.28 0.06
N GLY A 141 12.52 9.57 -0.90
CA GLY A 141 13.87 9.01 -0.98
C GLY A 141 14.84 10.01 -1.56
N LYS A 142 16.06 10.04 -1.02
CA LYS A 142 17.11 10.98 -1.44
C LYS A 142 18.46 10.29 -1.46
N LYS A 143 19.12 10.34 -2.61
CA LYS A 143 20.50 9.87 -2.76
C LYS A 143 21.44 10.59 -1.78
N ILE A 144 22.09 9.84 -0.90
CA ILE A 144 23.05 10.34 0.09
C ILE A 144 24.46 10.36 -0.51
N ASN A 145 24.83 9.31 -1.24
CA ASN A 145 26.10 9.20 -1.93
C ASN A 145 25.97 8.33 -3.20
N SER A 146 27.09 7.97 -3.83
CA SER A 146 27.06 7.15 -5.07
C SER A 146 26.55 5.72 -4.87
N LYS A 147 26.41 5.25 -3.62
CA LYS A 147 26.06 3.87 -3.26
C LYS A 147 24.79 3.74 -2.42
N LEU A 148 24.36 4.82 -1.76
CA LEU A 148 23.27 4.81 -0.79
C LEU A 148 22.32 5.97 -1.05
N SER A 149 21.03 5.66 -0.89
CA SER A 149 19.91 6.59 -0.80
C SER A 149 19.15 6.34 0.50
#